data_AF-A0A286AKI1-F1
#
_entry.id   AF-A0A286AKI1-F1
#
_cell.length_a   1.000
_cell.length_b   1.000
_cell.length_c   1.000
_cell.angle_alpha   90.00
_cell.angle_beta   90.00
_cell.angle_gamma   90.00
#
_symmetry.space_group_name_H-M   'P 1'
#
loop_
_entity.id
_entity.type
_entity.pdbx_description
1 polymer ?
#
loop_
_entity_poly.entity_id
_entity_poly.type
_entity_poly.pdbx_seq_one_letter_code
_entity_poly.pdbx_strand_id
1 'polypeptide(L)' 'MRTHLRKIGNSRGLIIPAALLETCELGEEVNLRIEGKTLVIEALNAPRKNWFDGYKAEVDADEWPTFPVDDENGEWEW' A
#
# COMPACT_ATOMS: atom_id res chain seq x y z
N MET A 1 -20.58 -16.21 11.01
CA MET A 1 -19.97 -17.45 10.50
C MET A 1 -18.97 -17.97 11.53
N ARG A 2 -18.92 -19.29 11.79
CA ARG A 2 -17.83 -19.92 12.56
C ARG A 2 -17.10 -20.89 11.65
N THR A 3 -15.79 -20.82 11.62
CA THR A 3 -14.91 -21.70 10.83
C THR A 3 -13.79 -22.23 11.71
N HIS A 4 -13.07 -23.23 11.23
CA HIS A 4 -11.98 -23.89 11.94
C HIS A 4 -10.62 -23.51 11.35
N LEU A 5 -9.62 -23.38 12.22
CA LEU A 5 -8.23 -23.29 11.81
C LEU A 5 -7.73 -24.66 11.36
N ARG A 6 -7.02 -24.71 10.24
CA ARG A 6 -6.38 -25.91 9.69
C ARG A 6 -4.87 -25.78 9.79
N LYS A 7 -4.18 -26.86 10.12
CA LYS A 7 -2.71 -26.90 10.13
C LYS A 7 -2.18 -26.84 8.70
N ILE A 8 -1.21 -25.96 8.45
CA ILE A 8 -0.49 -25.82 7.18
C ILE A 8 0.99 -25.78 7.52
N GLY A 9 1.65 -26.95 7.55
CA GLY A 9 3.04 -27.05 8.00
C GLY A 9 3.22 -26.56 9.45
N ASN A 10 4.10 -25.58 9.65
CA ASN A 10 4.31 -24.90 10.93
C ASN A 10 3.31 -23.75 11.21
N SER A 11 2.39 -23.50 10.27
CA SER A 11 1.42 -22.42 10.33
C SER A 11 -0.01 -22.95 10.48
N ARG A 12 -0.96 -22.04 10.65
CA ARG A 12 -2.40 -22.34 10.60
C ARG A 12 -3.10 -21.42 9.62
N GLY A 13 -4.01 -21.96 8.82
CA GLY A 13 -4.85 -21.21 7.90
C GLY A 13 -6.33 -21.33 8.25
N LEU A 14 -7.14 -20.42 7.72
CA LEU A 14 -8.60 -20.47 7.75
C LEU A 14 -9.13 -20.34 6.33
N ILE A 15 -10.26 -20.97 6.03
CA ILE A 15 -10.92 -20.85 4.72
C ILE A 15 -11.87 -19.66 4.77
N ILE A 16 -11.64 -18.69 3.89
CA ILE A 16 -12.52 -17.53 3.69
C ILE A 16 -13.44 -17.85 2.51
N PRO A 17 -14.77 -17.84 2.68
CA PRO A 17 -15.71 -18.00 1.57
C PRO A 17 -15.50 -16.93 0.48
N ALA A 18 -15.68 -17.29 -0.78
CA ALA A 18 -15.52 -16.38 -1.93
C ALA A 18 -16.33 -15.08 -1.77
N ALA A 19 -17.56 -15.16 -1.27
CA ALA A 19 -18.40 -13.99 -1.02
C ALA A 19 -17.75 -12.96 -0.07
N LEU A 20 -16.97 -13.40 0.93
CA LEU A 20 -16.25 -12.49 1.82
C LEU A 20 -14.98 -11.93 1.19
N LEU A 21 -14.31 -12.70 0.32
CA LEU A 21 -13.19 -12.19 -0.47
C LEU A 21 -13.65 -11.05 -1.38
N GLU A 22 -14.76 -11.25 -2.09
CA GLU A 22 -15.38 -10.24 -2.96
C GLU A 22 -15.87 -9.01 -2.19
N THR A 23 -16.63 -9.23 -1.11
CA THR A 23 -17.19 -8.12 -0.31
C THR A 23 -16.09 -7.24 0.32
N CYS A 24 -14.97 -7.84 0.70
CA CYS A 24 -13.84 -7.13 1.30
C CYS A 24 -12.75 -6.74 0.29
N GLU A 25 -12.98 -6.96 -1.01
CA GLU A 25 -12.02 -6.69 -2.10
C GLU A 25 -10.62 -7.30 -1.86
N LEU A 26 -10.57 -8.49 -1.25
CA LEU A 26 -9.33 -9.19 -0.93
C LEU A 26 -8.79 -9.88 -2.20
N GLY A 27 -7.61 -9.47 -2.63
CA GLY A 27 -6.86 -10.09 -3.73
C GLY A 27 -5.98 -11.26 -3.30
N GLU A 28 -4.96 -11.57 -4.10
CA GLU A 28 -3.99 -12.63 -3.81
C GLU A 28 -3.09 -12.29 -2.61
N GLU A 29 -2.80 -11.01 -2.42
CA GLU A 29 -2.03 -10.49 -1.31
C GLU A 29 -2.89 -9.60 -0.41
N VAL A 30 -2.64 -9.68 0.90
CA VAL A 30 -3.41 -8.99 1.93
C VAL A 30 -2.49 -8.47 3.03
N ASN A 31 -2.91 -7.39 3.69
CA ASN A 31 -2.27 -6.93 4.90
C ASN A 31 -2.84 -7.65 6.13
N LEU A 32 -1.96 -8.00 7.07
CA LEU A 32 -2.33 -8.60 8.34
C LEU A 32 -1.85 -7.69 9.48
N ARG A 33 -2.77 -7.32 10.38
CA ARG A 33 -2.44 -6.57 11.60
C ARG A 33 -3.13 -7.15 12.82
N ILE A 34 -2.55 -6.89 13.99
CA ILE A 34 -3.11 -7.33 15.27
C ILE A 34 -3.68 -6.12 16.00
N GLU A 35 -4.99 -6.16 16.29
CA GLU A 35 -5.67 -5.17 17.11
C GLU A 35 -6.10 -5.84 18.42
N GLY A 36 -5.30 -5.65 19.47
CA GLY A 36 -5.51 -6.29 20.78
C GLY A 36 -5.36 -7.80 20.70
N LYS A 37 -6.49 -8.53 20.65
CA LYS A 37 -6.54 -10.00 20.48
C LYS A 37 -7.19 -10.43 19.17
N THR A 38 -7.35 -9.50 18.23
CA THR A 38 -8.02 -9.72 16.95
C THR A 38 -7.00 -9.64 15.82
N LEU A 39 -6.98 -10.65 14.94
CA LEU A 39 -6.27 -10.58 13.68
C LEU A 39 -7.19 -9.90 12.66
N VAL A 40 -6.76 -8.76 12.14
CA VAL A 40 -7.47 -8.01 11.08
C VAL A 40 -6.77 -8.31 9.76
N ILE A 41 -7.56 -8.67 8.75
CA ILE A 41 -7.13 -8.94 7.38
C ILE A 41 -7.76 -7.85 6.51
N GLU A 42 -6.93 -7.11 5.77
CA GLU A 42 -7.40 -6.03 4.89
C GLU A 42 -6.77 -6.14 3.51
N ALA A 43 -7.47 -5.63 2.50
CA ALA A 43 -6.97 -5.57 1.13
C ALA A 43 -5.68 -4.72 1.08
N LEU A 44 -4.73 -5.11 0.23
CA LEU A 44 -3.58 -4.25 -0.02
C LEU A 44 -4.06 -2.93 -0.62
N ASN A 45 -3.71 -1.82 0.01
CA ASN A 45 -3.72 -0.54 -0.68
C ASN A 45 -2.50 -0.50 -1.61
N ALA A 46 -2.75 -0.40 -2.91
CA ALA A 46 -1.67 -0.26 -3.89
C ALA A 46 -0.76 0.91 -3.51
N PRO A 47 0.57 0.79 -3.68
CA PRO A 47 1.46 1.94 -3.53
C PRO A 47 0.96 3.06 -4.45
N ARG A 48 0.80 4.26 -3.89
CA ARG A 48 0.21 5.44 -4.54
C ARG A 48 -1.29 5.40 -4.82
N LYS A 49 -2.04 4.49 -4.19
CA LYS A 49 -3.51 4.61 -4.15
C LYS A 49 -3.84 6.00 -3.61
N ASN A 50 -4.58 6.78 -4.38
CA ASN A 50 -4.98 8.16 -4.09
C ASN A 50 -3.82 9.19 -4.05
N TRP A 51 -2.62 8.87 -4.55
CA TRP A 51 -1.48 9.80 -4.53
C TRP A 51 -1.73 11.09 -5.29
N PHE A 52 -2.56 11.02 -6.33
CA PHE A 52 -2.96 12.17 -7.14
C PHE A 52 -4.36 12.68 -6.77
N ASP A 53 -4.99 12.15 -5.72
CA ASP A 53 -6.28 12.67 -5.29
C ASP A 53 -6.09 14.11 -4.83
N GLY A 54 -6.74 15.05 -5.53
CA GLY A 54 -6.59 16.48 -5.27
C GLY A 54 -5.38 17.14 -5.94
N TYR A 55 -4.57 16.41 -6.72
CA TYR A 55 -3.57 17.02 -7.59
C TYR A 55 -4.27 17.88 -8.65
N LYS A 56 -3.83 19.13 -8.76
CA LYS A 56 -4.34 20.11 -9.72
C LYS A 56 -3.18 20.58 -10.59
N ALA A 57 -3.10 20.05 -11.81
CA ALA A 57 -2.08 20.46 -12.77
C ALA A 57 -2.11 21.98 -13.05
N GLU A 58 -3.25 22.62 -12.88
CA GLU A 58 -3.44 24.07 -13.10
C GLU A 58 -2.64 24.97 -12.15
N VAL A 59 -2.24 24.45 -10.98
CA VAL A 59 -1.43 25.20 -9.98
C VAL A 59 0.00 24.67 -9.89
N ASP A 60 0.33 23.65 -10.69
CA ASP A 60 1.67 23.06 -10.73
C ASP A 60 2.53 23.89 -11.68
N ALA A 61 3.00 25.03 -11.17
CA ALA A 61 3.88 25.93 -11.91
C ALA A 61 5.27 25.31 -12.05
N ASP A 62 5.84 25.40 -13.26
CA ASP A 62 7.20 24.97 -13.50
C ASP A 62 8.17 25.93 -12.77
N GLU A 63 8.66 25.50 -11.61
CA GLU A 63 9.64 26.26 -10.81
C GLU A 63 11.07 26.07 -11.30
N TRP A 64 11.32 25.11 -12.20
CA TRP A 64 12.65 24.79 -12.75
C TRP A 64 13.41 26.00 -13.34
N PRO A 65 12.75 26.94 -14.04
CA PRO A 65 13.40 28.16 -14.54
C PRO A 65 13.84 29.15 -13.46
N THR A 66 13.33 29.02 -12.23
CA THR A 66 13.62 29.96 -11.12
C THR A 66 14.76 29.49 -10.23
N PHE A 67 15.19 28.23 -10.37
CA PHE A 67 16.33 27.74 -9.62
C PHE A 67 17.62 28.37 -10.16
N PRO A 68 18.48 28.91 -9.28
CA PRO A 68 19.81 29.29 -9.68
C PRO A 68 20.52 28.01 -10.15
N VAL A 69 20.96 28.01 -11.40
CA VAL A 69 21.88 26.98 -11.89
C VAL A 69 23.20 27.23 -11.18
N ASP A 70 23.57 26.30 -10.29
CA ASP A 70 24.91 26.24 -9.76
C ASP A 70 25.83 25.79 -10.90
N ASP A 71 26.53 26.74 -11.52
CA ASP A 71 27.49 26.46 -12.59
C ASP A 71 28.86 26.02 -12.05
N GLU A 72 28.98 25.93 -10.73
CA GLU A 72 30.16 25.41 -10.07
C GLU A 72 30.34 23.96 -10.52
N ASN A 73 31.31 23.76 -11.42
CA ASN A 73 31.88 22.47 -11.79
C ASN A 73 32.59 21.82 -10.59
N GLY A 74 31.92 21.75 -9.43
CA GLY A 74 32.31 20.93 -8.31
C GLY A 74 32.15 19.49 -8.76
N GLU A 75 33.27 18.81 -9.00
CA GLU A 75 33.26 17.37 -9.20
C GLU A 75 32.54 16.74 -8.01
N TRP A 76 31.50 15.95 -8.30
CA TRP A 76 30.78 15.20 -7.28
C TRP A 76 31.76 14.18 -6.68
N GLU A 77 32.31 14.46 -5.51
CA GLU A 77 33.03 13.47 -4.72
C GLU A 77 32.03 12.59 -3.98
N TRP A 78 32.10 11.28 -4.26
CA TRP A 78 31.33 10.23 -3.60
C TRP A 78 32.04 9.71 -2.35
#